data_AF-A0A1E3YJ24-F1
#
_entry.id   AF-A0A1E3YJ24-F1
#
_cell.length_a   1.000
_cell.length_b   1.000
_cell.length_c   1.000
_cell.angle_alpha   90.00
_cell.angle_beta   90.00
_cell.angle_gamma   90.00
#
_symmetry.space_group_name_H-M   'P 1'
#
loop_
_entity.id
_entity.type
_entity.pdbx_description
1 polymer ?
#
loop_
_entity_poly.entity_id
_entity_poly.type
_entity_poly.pdbx_seq_one_letter_code
_entity_poly.pdbx_strand_id
1 'polypeptide(L)'
;MLSTRTADTRDAAESSAEGEALDFTSMTRQDLFDWMNGELRSGDMSFDESSPFLGMTLKISAATGEPVDMATDTARIDFAEKARQGIDFYQSHFDYASADALKAALDRMLGSR
;
A
#
# COMPACT_ATOMS: atom_id res chain seq x y z
N MET A 1 -6.03 -4.82 46.42
CA MET A 1 -4.74 -4.16 46.07
C MET A 1 -4.70 -4.02 44.56
N LEU A 2 -4.48 -2.79 44.09
CA LEU A 2 -4.39 -2.40 42.68
C LEU A 2 -2.92 -2.51 42.25
N SER A 3 -2.62 -3.18 41.13
CA SER A 3 -1.33 -3.02 40.45
C SER A 3 -1.56 -2.90 38.95
N THR A 4 -1.52 -1.65 38.51
CA THR A 4 -1.40 -1.22 37.12
C THR A 4 -0.02 -1.58 36.58
N ARG A 5 0.03 -2.19 35.40
CA ARG A 5 1.23 -2.17 34.56
C ARG A 5 0.87 -1.54 33.22
N THR A 6 0.97 -0.22 33.19
CA THR A 6 1.01 0.57 31.96
C THR A 6 2.24 0.14 31.19
N ALA A 7 2.05 -0.47 30.02
CA ALA A 7 3.11 -0.60 29.03
C ALA A 7 3.08 0.68 28.19
N ASP A 8 3.94 1.62 28.56
CA ASP A 8 4.36 2.72 27.71
C ASP A 8 5.48 2.19 26.82
N THR A 9 5.19 2.08 25.52
CA THR A 9 6.19 2.14 24.47
C THR A 9 5.62 3.04 23.38
N ARG A 10 5.74 4.35 23.60
CA ARG A 10 5.78 5.32 22.50
C ARG A 10 7.06 5.14 21.69
N ASP A 11 6.95 5.54 20.43
CA ASP A 11 8.02 5.95 19.52
C ASP A 11 8.59 4.90 18.56
N ALA A 12 7.83 4.62 17.49
CA ALA A 12 8.34 4.29 16.16
C ALA A 12 7.20 4.38 15.12
N ALA A 13 6.53 5.53 15.04
CA ALA A 13 5.64 5.86 13.91
C ALA A 13 5.35 7.37 13.84
N GLU A 14 6.34 8.20 14.15
CA GLU A 14 6.30 9.63 13.82
C GLU A 14 7.38 9.90 12.78
N SER A 15 7.19 9.34 11.58
CA SER A 15 7.64 10.02 10.38
C SER A 15 6.37 10.55 9.73
N SER A 16 5.92 11.71 10.20
CA SER A 16 4.93 12.51 9.53
C SER A 16 5.28 12.58 8.06
N ALA A 17 4.45 11.96 7.21
CA ALA A 17 4.50 12.09 5.76
C ALA A 17 3.98 13.49 5.35
N GLU A 18 4.46 14.53 6.01
CA GLU A 18 4.15 15.92 5.72
C GLU A 18 5.33 16.49 4.93
N GLY A 19 5.29 16.31 3.61
CA GLY A 19 5.98 17.21 2.67
C GLY A 19 7.00 16.60 1.71
N GLU A 20 7.29 15.30 1.75
CA GLU A 20 8.14 14.66 0.74
C GLU A 20 7.29 13.82 -0.21
N ALA A 21 7.33 14.17 -1.50
CA ALA A 21 6.61 13.44 -2.54
C ALA A 21 7.05 11.98 -2.54
N LEU A 22 6.12 11.06 -2.27
CA LEU A 22 6.41 9.64 -2.19
C LEU A 22 6.81 9.09 -3.58
N ASP A 23 7.94 8.39 -3.67
CA ASP A 23 8.37 7.75 -4.92
C ASP A 23 7.75 6.35 -5.07
N PHE A 24 6.60 6.29 -5.75
CA PHE A 24 5.93 5.03 -6.08
C PHE A 24 6.65 4.17 -7.13
N THR A 25 7.70 4.69 -7.77
CA THR A 25 8.46 3.94 -8.79
C THR A 25 9.56 3.06 -8.20
N SER A 26 9.87 3.26 -6.91
CA SER A 26 10.83 2.45 -6.18
C SER A 26 10.51 2.52 -4.70
N MET A 27 9.59 1.68 -4.21
CA MET A 27 9.29 1.53 -2.78
C MET A 27 9.06 0.07 -2.39
N THR A 28 9.13 -0.26 -1.10
CA THR A 28 8.79 -1.61 -0.60
C THR A 28 7.28 -1.77 -0.43
N ARG A 29 6.83 -3.02 -0.22
CA ARG A 29 5.44 -3.30 0.16
C ARG A 29 5.08 -2.71 1.53
N GLN A 30 6.04 -2.73 2.46
CA GLN A 30 5.87 -2.12 3.77
C GLN A 30 5.69 -0.60 3.63
N ASP A 31 6.54 0.07 2.84
CA ASP A 31 6.44 1.50 2.57
C ASP A 31 5.05 1.87 2.01
N LEU A 32 4.53 1.09 1.04
CA LEU A 32 3.21 1.33 0.46
C LEU A 32 2.09 1.11 1.47
N PHE A 33 2.21 0.07 2.30
CA PHE A 33 1.25 -0.23 3.36
C PHE A 33 1.20 0.89 4.40
N ASP A 34 2.36 1.39 4.84
CA ASP A 34 2.45 2.45 5.83
C ASP A 34 1.88 3.76 5.31
N TRP A 35 2.19 4.12 4.05
CA TRP A 35 1.59 5.27 3.39
C TRP A 35 0.06 5.15 3.30
N MET A 36 -0.45 4.02 2.80
CA MET A 36 -1.90 3.77 2.71
C MET A 36 -2.60 3.94 4.06
N ASN A 37 -1.99 3.41 5.13
CA ASN A 37 -2.54 3.57 6.48
C ASN A 37 -2.41 5.02 7.00
N GLY A 38 -1.43 5.78 6.55
CA GLY A 38 -1.33 7.22 6.80
C GLY A 38 -2.54 7.96 6.23
N GLU A 39 -2.82 7.76 4.94
CA GLU A 39 -3.94 8.38 4.22
C GLU A 39 -5.31 8.00 4.81
N LEU A 40 -5.47 6.74 5.25
CA LEU A 40 -6.69 6.28 5.92
C LEU A 40 -6.89 6.97 7.28
N ARG A 41 -5.80 7.22 8.03
CA ARG A 41 -5.87 7.86 9.35
C ARG A 41 -6.08 9.37 9.24
N SER A 42 -5.52 10.02 8.21
CA SER A 42 -5.76 11.44 7.94
C SER A 42 -7.16 11.69 7.37
N GLY A 43 -7.77 10.68 6.75
CA GLY A 43 -9.06 10.78 6.07
C GLY A 43 -8.94 11.25 4.62
N ASP A 44 -7.72 11.33 4.08
CA ASP A 44 -7.46 11.71 2.69
C ASP A 44 -7.79 10.57 1.71
N MET A 45 -7.95 9.35 2.21
CA MET A 45 -8.37 8.17 1.47
C MET A 45 -9.43 7.40 2.25
N SER A 46 -10.49 6.95 1.58
CA SER A 46 -11.49 6.05 2.16
C SER A 46 -11.05 4.59 2.15
N PHE A 47 -11.72 3.75 2.94
CA PHE A 47 -11.44 2.31 2.98
C PHE A 47 -11.60 1.65 1.59
N ASP A 48 -12.64 1.99 0.84
CA ASP A 48 -12.87 1.42 -0.48
C ASP A 48 -11.77 1.85 -1.47
N GLU A 49 -11.36 3.12 -1.44
CA GLU A 49 -10.25 3.64 -2.25
C GLU A 49 -8.89 3.00 -1.90
N SER A 50 -8.73 2.48 -0.68
CA SER A 50 -7.49 1.82 -0.24
C SER A 50 -7.33 0.39 -0.77
N SER A 51 -8.41 -0.24 -1.22
CA SER A 51 -8.44 -1.66 -1.60
C SER A 51 -7.41 -2.04 -2.68
N PRO A 52 -7.19 -1.26 -3.75
CA PRO A 52 -6.18 -1.57 -4.74
C PRO A 52 -4.75 -1.53 -4.18
N PHE A 53 -4.47 -0.59 -3.26
CA PHE A 53 -3.16 -0.49 -2.60
C PHE A 53 -2.92 -1.69 -1.70
N LEU A 54 -3.92 -2.10 -0.91
CA LEU A 54 -3.85 -3.33 -0.12
C LEU A 54 -3.58 -4.55 -1.00
N GLY A 55 -4.25 -4.68 -2.15
CA GLY A 55 -3.99 -5.77 -3.09
C GLY A 55 -2.56 -5.78 -3.64
N MET A 56 -1.92 -4.62 -3.77
CA MET A 56 -0.53 -4.50 -4.23
C MET A 56 0.50 -4.84 -3.15
N THR A 57 0.18 -4.67 -1.86
CA THR A 57 1.08 -5.03 -0.74
C THR A 57 1.13 -6.53 -0.48
N LEU A 58 0.17 -7.30 -0.99
CA LEU A 58 0.16 -8.74 -0.86
C LEU A 58 1.17 -9.40 -1.81
N LYS A 59 1.76 -10.50 -1.34
CA LYS A 59 2.66 -11.37 -2.13
C LYS A 59 2.48 -12.81 -1.70
N ILE A 60 2.29 -13.67 -2.70
CA ILE A 60 2.38 -15.12 -2.56
C ILE A 60 3.66 -15.57 -3.25
N SER A 61 4.47 -16.36 -2.57
CA SER A 61 5.70 -16.91 -3.13
C SER A 61 5.37 -17.97 -4.18
N ALA A 62 5.82 -17.76 -5.43
CA ALA A 62 5.63 -18.74 -6.49
C ALA A 62 6.34 -20.08 -6.22
N ALA A 63 7.38 -20.09 -5.39
CA ALA A 63 8.14 -21.29 -5.06
C ALA A 63 7.46 -22.15 -3.98
N THR A 64 6.72 -21.53 -3.07
CA THR A 64 6.16 -22.20 -1.88
C THR A 64 4.64 -22.18 -1.82
N GLY A 65 3.98 -21.28 -2.56
CA GLY A 65 2.54 -21.05 -2.46
C GLY A 65 2.12 -20.25 -1.22
N GLU A 66 3.07 -19.88 -0.36
CA GLU A 66 2.79 -19.24 0.93
C GLU A 66 2.83 -17.70 0.85
N PRO A 67 2.07 -16.99 1.72
CA PRO A 67 2.22 -15.56 1.90
C PRO A 67 3.65 -15.19 2.31
N VAL A 68 4.16 -14.12 1.72
CA VAL A 68 5.44 -13.54 2.11
C VAL A 68 5.19 -12.40 3.09
N ASP A 69 5.88 -12.43 4.22
CA ASP A 69 5.82 -11.36 5.21
C ASP A 69 6.42 -10.07 4.64
N MET A 70 5.59 -9.03 4.52
CA MET A 70 5.98 -7.72 4.01
C MET A 70 7.10 -7.07 4.83
N ALA A 71 7.18 -7.34 6.14
CA ALA A 71 8.21 -6.79 7.01
C ALA A 71 9.61 -7.32 6.65
N THR A 72 9.68 -8.49 6.00
CA THR A 72 10.92 -9.12 5.56
C THR A 72 11.18 -8.94 4.06
N ASP A 73 10.19 -8.46 3.30
CA ASP A 73 10.27 -8.30 1.85
C ASP A 73 10.86 -6.94 1.48
N THR A 74 12.18 -6.91 1.33
CA THR A 74 12.95 -5.69 1.01
C THR A 74 12.98 -5.35 -0.49
N ALA A 75 12.20 -6.05 -1.32
CA ALA A 75 12.13 -5.78 -2.75
C ALA A 75 11.62 -4.36 -3.04
N ARG A 76 12.36 -3.61 -3.85
CA ARG A 76 11.92 -2.32 -4.41
C ARG A 76 11.09 -2.57 -5.67
N ILE A 77 9.93 -1.93 -5.72
CA ILE A 77 8.91 -2.19 -6.74
C ILE A 77 8.45 -0.85 -7.30
N ASP A 78 8.27 -0.82 -8.61
CA ASP A 78 7.51 0.23 -9.29
C ASP A 78 6.03 -0.12 -9.20
N PHE A 79 5.34 0.45 -8.21
CA PHE A 79 3.91 0.23 -8.01
C PHE A 79 3.05 0.94 -9.04
N ALA A 80 3.54 2.04 -9.63
CA ALA A 80 2.85 2.69 -10.74
C ALA A 80 2.83 1.77 -11.96
N GLU A 81 3.95 1.14 -12.29
CA GLU A 81 4.04 0.16 -13.36
C GLU A 81 3.25 -1.12 -13.03
N LYS A 82 3.28 -1.59 -11.78
CA LYS A 82 2.45 -2.71 -11.33
C LYS A 82 0.95 -2.42 -11.51
N ALA A 83 0.51 -1.20 -11.25
CA ALA A 83 -0.87 -0.79 -11.46
C ALA A 83 -1.23 -0.78 -12.95
N ARG A 84 -0.36 -0.26 -13.83
CA ARG A 84 -0.56 -0.32 -15.29
C ARG A 84 -0.74 -1.75 -15.79
N GLN A 85 0.14 -2.66 -15.37
CA GLN A 85 0.05 -4.08 -15.74
C GLN A 85 -1.24 -4.72 -15.22
N GLY A 86 -1.67 -4.35 -14.02
CA GLY A 86 -2.95 -4.82 -13.47
C GLY A 86 -4.16 -4.30 -14.24
N ILE A 87 -4.13 -3.03 -14.70
CA ILE A 87 -5.18 -2.45 -15.56
C ILE A 87 -5.30 -3.25 -16.86
N ASP A 88 -4.18 -3.50 -17.55
CA ASP A 88 -4.15 -4.29 -18.78
C ASP A 88 -4.68 -5.72 -18.55
N PHE A 89 -4.28 -6.34 -17.43
CA PHE A 89 -4.75 -7.66 -17.04
C PHE A 89 -6.28 -7.67 -16.88
N TYR A 90 -6.85 -6.80 -16.05
CA TYR A 90 -8.30 -6.80 -15.80
C TYR A 90 -9.11 -6.42 -17.04
N GLN A 91 -8.62 -5.48 -17.87
CA GLN A 91 -9.26 -5.14 -19.14
C GLN A 91 -9.32 -6.34 -20.08
N SER A 92 -8.22 -7.10 -20.22
CA SER A 92 -8.20 -8.31 -21.06
C SER A 92 -9.11 -9.44 -20.57
N HIS A 93 -9.51 -9.39 -19.30
CA HIS A 93 -10.44 -10.35 -18.67
C HIS A 93 -11.85 -9.77 -18.47
N PHE A 94 -12.15 -8.62 -19.06
CA PHE A 94 -13.45 -7.94 -18.99
C PHE A 94 -13.89 -7.53 -17.57
N ASP A 95 -12.95 -7.44 -16.62
CA ASP A 95 -13.19 -6.92 -15.27
C ASP A 95 -12.93 -5.42 -15.22
N TYR A 96 -13.86 -4.66 -15.79
CA TYR A 96 -13.72 -3.21 -15.88
C TYR A 96 -13.78 -2.52 -14.52
N ALA A 97 -14.49 -3.09 -13.53
CA ALA A 97 -14.58 -2.53 -12.19
C ALA A 97 -13.20 -2.54 -11.50
N SER A 98 -12.48 -3.66 -11.57
CA SER A 98 -11.12 -3.75 -11.02
C SER A 98 -10.12 -2.88 -11.80
N ALA A 99 -10.29 -2.77 -13.13
CA ALA A 99 -9.47 -1.88 -13.95
C ALA A 99 -9.66 -0.41 -13.57
N ASP A 100 -10.91 0.04 -13.37
CA ASP A 100 -11.23 1.41 -12.96
C ASP A 100 -10.70 1.71 -11.56
N ALA A 101 -10.78 0.76 -10.63
CA ALA A 101 -10.21 0.90 -9.29
C ALA A 101 -8.68 1.06 -9.33
N LEU A 102 -7.97 0.27 -10.14
CA LEU A 102 -6.52 0.43 -10.32
C LEU A 102 -6.15 1.73 -11.04
N LYS A 103 -7.00 2.20 -11.97
CA LYS A 103 -6.80 3.49 -12.63
C LYS A 103 -6.89 4.64 -11.63
N ALA A 104 -7.91 4.64 -10.75
CA ALA A 104 -8.03 5.62 -9.68
C ALA A 104 -6.81 5.59 -8.74
N ALA A 105 -6.32 4.40 -8.38
CA ALA A 105 -5.10 4.26 -7.59
C ALA A 105 -3.86 4.81 -8.31
N LEU A 106 -3.71 4.56 -9.61
CA LEU A 106 -2.62 5.08 -10.44
C LEU A 106 -2.67 6.61 -10.53
N ASP A 107 -3.85 7.19 -10.77
CA ASP A 107 -4.04 8.63 -10.82
C ASP A 107 -3.63 9.28 -9.48
N ARG A 108 -3.93 8.63 -8.35
CA ARG A 108 -3.49 9.09 -7.03
C ARG A 108 -1.97 9.07 -6.89
N MET A 109 -1.29 7.99 -7.27
CA MET A 109 0.18 7.89 -7.22
C MET A 109 0.88 8.94 -8.10
N LEU A 110 0.27 9.32 -9.22
CA LEU A 110 0.82 10.32 -10.15
C LEU A 110 0.45 11.75 -9.75
N GLY A 111 -0.65 11.93 -9.03
CA GLY A 111 -1.18 13.21 -8.57
C GLY A 111 -0.65 13.66 -7.19
N SER A 112 -0.11 12.75 -6.39
CA SER A 112 0.65 13.06 -5.17
C SER A 112 2.00 13.68 -5.55
N ARG A 113 1.98 14.98 -5.87
CA ARG A 113 3.14 15.83 -6.14
C ARG A 113 3.17 17.02 -5.21
#